data_AF-A0A6M0RGK1-F1
#
_entry.id   AF-A0A6M0RGK1-F1
#
_cell.length_a   1.000
_cell.length_b   1.000
_cell.length_c   1.000
_cell.angle_alpha   90.00
_cell.angle_beta   90.00
_cell.angle_gamma   90.00
#
_symmetry.space_group_name_H-M   'P 1'
#
loop_
_entity.id
_entity.type
_entity.pdbx_description
1 polymer ?
#
loop_
_entity_poly.entity_id
_entity_poly.type
_entity_poly.pdbx_seq_one_letter_code
_entity_poly.pdbx_strand_id
1 'polypeptide(L)'
;MELGLSDTLGGKQDLLTVNEPGLYELVFGSRKPEAKRFKRWLKHEVLPAIRKTGSYSLQKTDSVPEPQPLQLPPADVRLQNLAITMRDLKEMLGQDFINPRVQQNWCDMANNIVAGEQKQLPPGSEKADEWMGIVEFAEKLGYKVPQKLSSTLGKRAKAWFVETYNKNPYEERRLVNGRMCPVKLYNVTECGEGLSQIVREYLGEAGGLAA
;
A
#
# COMPACT_ATOMS: atom_id res chain seq x y z
N MET A 1 -2.28 16.12 -36.68
CA MET A 1 -3.51 15.77 -35.93
C MET A 1 -3.92 14.40 -36.37
N GLU A 2 -4.36 13.57 -35.43
CA GLU A 2 -4.78 12.19 -35.71
C GLU A 2 -6.16 11.97 -35.06
N LEU A 3 -6.96 11.07 -35.62
CA LEU A 3 -8.24 10.68 -35.04
C LEU A 3 -7.99 9.48 -34.13
N GLY A 4 -8.05 9.70 -32.82
CA GLY A 4 -7.96 8.64 -31.82
C GLY A 4 -9.35 8.18 -31.42
N LEU A 5 -9.61 6.87 -31.49
CA LEU A 5 -10.83 6.29 -30.93
C LEU A 5 -10.66 6.14 -29.41
N SER A 6 -11.49 6.82 -28.63
CA SER A 6 -11.53 6.68 -27.17
C SER A 6 -12.91 6.21 -26.74
N ASP A 7 -12.94 5.26 -25.81
CA ASP A 7 -14.17 4.70 -25.28
C ASP A 7 -14.66 5.56 -24.11
N THR A 8 -15.82 6.19 -24.27
CA THR A 8 -16.45 6.99 -23.22
C THR A 8 -17.74 6.32 -22.77
N LEU A 9 -18.36 6.81 -21.68
CA LEU A 9 -19.65 6.28 -21.19
C LEU A 9 -20.78 6.33 -22.23
N GLY A 10 -20.61 7.10 -23.32
CA GLY A 10 -21.53 7.17 -24.47
C GLY A 10 -21.12 6.32 -25.68
N GLY A 11 -20.09 5.47 -25.56
CA GLY A 11 -19.54 4.63 -26.63
C GLY A 11 -18.25 5.19 -27.24
N LYS A 12 -17.76 4.52 -28.30
CA LYS A 12 -16.54 4.93 -29.02
C LYS A 12 -16.73 6.29 -29.69
N GLN A 13 -15.89 7.25 -29.34
CA GLN A 13 -15.90 8.60 -29.90
C GLN A 13 -14.57 8.90 -30.62
N ASP A 14 -14.68 9.60 -31.74
CA ASP A 14 -13.54 10.16 -32.45
C ASP A 14 -13.05 11.40 -31.70
N LEU A 15 -11.85 11.31 -31.14
CA LEU A 15 -11.17 12.44 -30.51
C LEU A 15 -10.11 13.01 -31.45
N LEU A 16 -10.10 14.33 -31.57
CA LEU A 16 -8.99 15.05 -32.18
C LEU A 16 -7.82 15.04 -31.20
N THR A 17 -6.85 14.17 -31.45
CA THR A 17 -5.62 14.09 -30.67
C THR A 17 -4.48 14.78 -31.42
N VAL A 18 -3.59 15.40 -30.65
CA VAL A 18 -2.40 16.05 -31.18
C VAL A 18 -1.22 15.13 -30.88
N ASN A 19 -0.50 14.75 -31.93
CA ASN A 19 0.75 14.00 -31.80
C ASN A 19 1.90 14.93 -31.36
N GLU A 20 3.01 14.35 -30.92
CA GLU A 20 4.16 15.11 -30.42
C GLU A 20 4.70 16.17 -31.41
N PRO A 21 4.89 15.88 -32.71
CA PRO A 21 5.27 16.90 -33.69
C PRO A 21 4.27 18.07 -33.77
N GLY A 22 2.97 17.76 -33.81
CA GLY A 22 1.91 18.77 -33.83
C GLY A 22 1.83 19.57 -32.53
N LEU A 23 2.15 18.96 -31.39
CA LEU A 23 2.26 19.66 -30.12
C LEU A 23 3.38 20.70 -30.18
N TYR A 24 4.54 20.34 -30.70
CA TYR A 24 5.64 21.29 -30.86
C TYR A 24 5.28 22.44 -31.79
N GLU A 25 4.68 22.17 -32.95
CA GLU A 25 4.21 23.21 -33.88
C GLU A 25 3.26 24.20 -33.20
N LEU A 26 2.28 23.69 -32.45
CA LEU A 26 1.34 24.51 -31.68
C LEU A 26 2.04 25.37 -30.63
N VAL A 27 3.00 24.81 -29.89
CA VAL A 27 3.77 25.54 -28.88
C VAL A 27 4.66 26.60 -29.52
N PHE A 28 5.26 26.32 -30.68
CA PHE A 28 6.09 27.28 -31.40
C PHE A 28 5.25 28.46 -31.92
N GLY A 29 4.07 28.21 -32.48
CA GLY A 29 3.12 29.23 -32.93
C GLY A 29 2.38 30.00 -31.82
N SER A 30 2.32 29.46 -30.60
CA SER A 30 1.56 30.05 -29.50
C SER A 30 2.20 31.33 -28.94
N ARG A 31 1.35 32.32 -28.63
CA ARG A 31 1.73 33.61 -27.99
C ARG A 31 1.59 33.61 -26.46
N LYS A 32 1.06 32.53 -25.87
CA LYS A 32 0.84 32.40 -24.42
C LYS A 32 2.15 32.47 -23.63
N PRO A 33 2.16 33.05 -22.41
CA PRO A 33 3.38 33.20 -21.61
C PRO A 33 4.02 31.86 -21.25
N GLU A 34 3.24 30.80 -21.04
CA GLU A 34 3.71 29.44 -20.77
C GLU A 34 4.49 28.89 -21.96
N ALA A 35 3.96 29.06 -23.18
CA ALA A 35 4.62 28.65 -24.41
C ALA A 35 5.93 29.43 -24.67
N LYS A 36 5.99 30.71 -24.29
CA LYS A 36 7.23 31.51 -24.36
C LYS A 36 8.29 30.97 -23.39
N ARG A 37 7.93 30.61 -22.16
CA ARG A 37 8.84 30.01 -21.18
C ARG A 37 9.39 28.67 -21.68
N PHE A 38 8.51 27.80 -22.19
CA PHE A 38 8.90 26.52 -22.76
C PHE A 38 9.85 26.69 -23.96
N LYS A 39 9.50 27.56 -24.92
CA LYS A 39 10.38 27.89 -26.06
C LYS A 39 11.76 28.37 -25.62
N ARG A 40 11.82 29.21 -24.59
CA ARG A 40 13.09 29.74 -24.07
C ARG A 40 13.92 28.63 -23.43
N TRP A 41 13.32 27.81 -22.58
CA TRP A 41 13.96 26.65 -21.97
C TRP A 41 14.52 25.70 -23.04
N LEU A 42 13.71 25.34 -24.03
CA LEU A 42 14.12 24.44 -25.09
C LEU A 42 15.28 24.99 -25.94
N LYS A 43 15.26 26.29 -26.27
CA LYS A 43 16.29 26.94 -27.11
C LYS A 43 17.60 27.24 -26.38
N HIS A 44 17.53 27.60 -25.10
CA HIS A 44 18.71 28.07 -24.35
C HIS A 44 19.35 26.99 -23.48
N GLU A 45 18.59 25.96 -23.10
CA GLU A 45 19.04 24.92 -22.18
C GLU A 45 19.11 23.56 -22.88
N VAL A 46 17.98 23.06 -23.36
CA VAL A 46 17.86 21.69 -23.87
C VAL A 46 18.64 21.47 -25.17
N LEU A 47 18.31 22.22 -26.23
CA LEU A 47 18.95 22.02 -27.54
C LEU A 47 20.45 22.30 -27.53
N PRO A 48 20.96 23.36 -26.86
CA PRO A 48 22.40 23.58 -26.74
C PRO A 48 23.10 22.47 -25.96
N ALA A 49 22.48 21.92 -24.90
CA ALA A 49 23.02 20.79 -24.16
C ALA A 49 23.12 19.56 -25.07
N ILE A 50 22.01 19.11 -25.68
CA ILE A 50 22.01 17.95 -26.59
C ILE A 50 23.04 18.12 -27.72
N ARG A 51 23.16 19.31 -28.31
CA ARG A 51 24.15 19.57 -29.37
C ARG A 51 25.60 19.44 -28.89
N LYS A 52 25.88 19.80 -27.64
CA LYS A 52 27.24 19.76 -27.07
C LYS A 52 27.60 18.38 -26.50
N THR A 53 26.67 17.73 -25.82
CA THR A 53 26.91 16.51 -25.02
C THR A 53 26.27 15.25 -25.60
N GLY A 54 25.44 15.36 -26.63
CA GLY A 54 24.69 14.24 -27.22
C GLY A 54 23.46 13.80 -26.42
N SER A 55 23.23 14.40 -25.24
CA SER A 55 22.09 14.09 -24.38
C SER A 55 21.74 15.30 -23.51
N TYR A 56 20.48 15.36 -23.06
CA TYR A 56 20.05 16.29 -22.02
C TYR A 56 19.47 15.47 -20.88
N SER A 57 20.18 15.43 -19.77
CA SER A 57 19.61 14.97 -18.50
C SER A 57 19.25 16.21 -17.72
N LEU A 58 18.00 16.31 -17.28
CA LEU A 58 17.73 17.06 -16.07
C LEU A 58 18.67 16.46 -15.04
N GLN A 59 19.60 17.25 -14.50
CA GLN A 59 20.38 16.80 -13.37
C GLN A 59 19.37 16.26 -12.37
N LYS A 60 19.43 14.95 -12.10
CA LYS A 60 18.63 14.31 -11.07
C LYS A 60 18.93 15.16 -9.85
N THR A 61 18.01 16.06 -9.51
CA THR A 61 18.12 16.92 -8.34
C THR A 61 18.52 15.97 -7.25
N ASP A 62 19.70 16.23 -6.65
CA ASP A 62 20.37 15.35 -5.70
C ASP A 62 19.30 14.61 -4.93
N SER A 63 19.28 13.29 -5.13
CA SER A 63 18.35 12.34 -4.53
C SER A 63 17.60 13.02 -3.39
N VAL A 64 16.36 13.47 -3.63
CA VAL A 64 15.43 13.63 -2.50
C VAL A 64 15.61 12.31 -1.77
N PRO A 65 16.22 12.30 -0.56
CA PRO A 65 16.49 11.06 0.12
C PRO A 65 15.17 10.34 0.10
N GLU A 66 15.16 9.13 -0.47
CA GLU A 66 13.98 8.29 -0.47
C GLU A 66 13.37 8.45 0.93
N PRO A 67 12.13 8.97 1.04
CA PRO A 67 11.64 9.48 2.31
C PRO A 67 11.84 8.37 3.31
N GLN A 68 12.79 8.59 4.23
CA GLN A 68 13.15 7.55 5.18
C GLN A 68 11.85 7.17 5.86
N PRO A 69 11.49 5.87 5.91
CA PRO A 69 10.25 5.48 6.53
C PRO A 69 10.24 6.10 7.91
N LEU A 70 9.19 6.90 8.19
CA LEU A 70 9.02 7.59 9.47
C LEU A 70 9.25 6.56 10.58
N GLN A 71 10.39 6.67 11.26
CA GLN A 71 10.68 5.80 12.39
C GLN A 71 9.75 6.24 13.50
N LEU A 72 8.70 5.46 13.72
CA LEU A 72 7.80 5.69 14.83
C LEU A 72 8.59 5.56 16.13
N PRO A 73 8.33 6.41 17.14
CA PRO A 73 8.92 6.24 18.45
C PRO A 73 8.61 4.84 19.01
N PRO A 74 9.41 4.34 19.97
CA PRO A 74 9.12 3.15 20.74
C PRO A 74 7.67 3.14 21.26
N ALA A 75 7.03 1.97 21.38
CA ALA A 75 5.59 1.94 21.61
C ALA A 75 5.22 2.34 23.04
N ASP A 76 6.11 2.17 24.02
CA ASP A 76 6.00 2.79 25.34
C ASP A 76 5.84 4.32 25.25
N VAL A 77 6.69 5.00 24.47
CA VAL A 77 6.59 6.45 24.22
C VAL A 77 5.30 6.80 23.50
N ARG A 78 4.88 6.00 22.53
CA ARG A 78 3.62 6.21 21.79
C ARG A 78 2.40 6.05 22.68
N LEU A 79 2.39 5.08 23.59
CA LEU A 79 1.33 4.88 24.58
C LEU A 79 1.26 6.06 25.56
N GLN A 80 2.42 6.55 26.01
CA GLN A 80 2.48 7.73 26.87
C GLN A 80 1.93 8.97 26.16
N ASN A 81 2.38 9.26 24.93
CA ASN A 81 1.88 10.38 24.14
C ASN A 81 0.38 10.30 23.92
N LEU A 82 -0.12 9.09 23.60
CA LEU A 82 -1.54 8.85 23.44
C LEU A 82 -2.32 9.14 24.74
N ALA A 83 -1.85 8.65 25.89
CA ALA A 83 -2.48 8.93 27.17
C ALA A 83 -2.47 10.42 27.55
N ILE A 84 -1.39 11.14 27.22
CA ILE A 84 -1.29 12.60 27.40
C ILE A 84 -2.31 13.31 26.53
N THR A 85 -2.34 13.01 25.22
CA THR A 85 -3.30 13.63 24.31
C THR A 85 -4.75 13.37 24.71
N MET A 86 -5.05 12.20 25.27
CA MET A 86 -6.39 11.88 25.80
C MET A 86 -6.76 12.74 26.99
N ARG A 87 -5.82 12.95 27.92
CA ARG A 87 -6.02 13.83 29.08
C ARG A 87 -6.28 15.26 28.60
N ASP A 88 -5.44 15.77 27.71
CA ASP A 88 -5.53 17.14 27.20
C ASP A 88 -6.84 17.36 26.43
N LEU A 89 -7.23 16.42 25.56
CA LEU A 89 -8.50 16.52 24.82
C LEU A 89 -9.71 16.48 25.75
N LYS A 90 -9.68 15.65 26.80
CA LYS A 90 -10.75 15.58 27.80
C LYS A 90 -10.86 16.89 28.58
N GLU A 91 -9.75 17.54 28.90
CA GLU A 91 -9.73 18.84 29.57
C GLU A 91 -10.22 19.96 28.65
N MET A 92 -9.81 19.96 27.38
CA MET A 92 -10.18 20.99 26.39
C MET A 92 -11.66 20.95 25.98
N LEU A 93 -12.21 19.75 25.80
CA LEU A 93 -13.56 19.56 25.24
C LEU A 93 -14.63 19.27 26.29
N GLY A 94 -14.24 19.07 27.56
CA GLY A 94 -15.14 18.66 28.63
C GLY A 94 -15.56 17.18 28.55
N GLN A 95 -16.07 16.63 29.65
CA GLN A 95 -16.42 15.20 29.77
C GLN A 95 -17.48 14.74 28.75
N ASP A 96 -18.28 15.65 28.22
CA ASP A 96 -19.44 15.35 27.39
C ASP A 96 -19.08 14.97 25.93
N PHE A 97 -17.82 15.16 25.51
CA PHE A 97 -17.40 14.87 24.13
C PHE A 97 -17.01 13.40 23.88
N ILE A 98 -16.84 12.60 24.93
CA ILE A 98 -16.44 11.19 24.79
C ILE A 98 -17.65 10.34 24.44
N ASN A 99 -18.11 10.47 23.19
CA ASN A 99 -19.03 9.52 22.59
C ASN A 99 -18.40 8.11 22.64
N PRO A 100 -19.17 7.05 22.96
CA PRO A 100 -18.68 5.66 22.99
C PRO A 100 -17.85 5.25 21.76
N ARG A 101 -18.15 5.80 20.58
CA ARG A 101 -17.39 5.53 19.36
C ARG A 101 -15.98 6.11 19.36
N VAL A 102 -15.81 7.29 19.94
CA VAL A 102 -14.49 7.92 20.09
C VAL A 102 -13.65 7.14 21.10
N GLN A 103 -14.26 6.72 22.21
CA GLN A 103 -13.63 5.84 23.18
C GLN A 103 -13.18 4.50 22.57
N GLN A 104 -14.01 3.91 21.72
CA GLN A 104 -13.66 2.66 21.02
C GLN A 104 -12.47 2.88 20.06
N ASN A 105 -12.50 3.93 19.23
CA ASN A 105 -11.39 4.25 18.33
C ASN A 105 -10.06 4.43 19.09
N TRP A 106 -10.13 5.02 20.28
CA TRP A 106 -8.99 5.21 21.17
C TRP A 106 -8.46 3.90 21.75
N CYS A 107 -9.33 3.01 22.21
CA CYS A 107 -8.96 1.66 22.63
C CYS A 107 -8.30 0.87 21.49
N ASP A 108 -8.85 0.97 20.28
CA ASP A 108 -8.30 0.31 19.10
C ASP A 108 -6.90 0.85 18.76
N MET A 109 -6.68 2.17 18.90
CA MET A 109 -5.37 2.78 18.65
C MET A 109 -4.32 2.32 19.66
N ALA A 110 -4.67 2.25 20.96
CA ALA A 110 -3.78 1.69 21.99
C ALA A 110 -3.46 0.21 21.73
N ASN A 111 -4.46 -0.59 21.38
CA ASN A 111 -4.27 -2.00 21.05
C ASN A 111 -3.36 -2.19 19.83
N ASN A 112 -3.47 -1.34 18.82
CA ASN A 112 -2.58 -1.38 17.64
C ASN A 112 -1.13 -1.01 17.98
N ILE A 113 -0.91 -0.08 18.91
CA ILE A 113 0.43 0.29 19.38
C ILE A 113 1.09 -0.91 20.08
N VAL A 114 0.35 -1.57 20.98
CA VAL A 114 0.81 -2.77 21.71
C VAL A 114 1.02 -3.96 20.76
N ALA A 115 0.10 -4.20 19.83
CA ALA A 115 0.19 -5.29 18.87
C ALA A 115 1.37 -5.10 17.90
N GLY A 116 1.73 -3.86 17.57
CA GLY A 116 2.89 -3.56 16.74
C GLY A 116 4.22 -3.96 17.40
N GLU A 117 4.32 -3.85 18.72
CA GLU A 117 5.49 -4.30 19.51
C GLU A 117 5.49 -5.82 19.75
N GLN A 118 4.31 -6.44 19.81
CA GLN A 118 4.17 -7.88 20.04
C GLN A 118 4.40 -8.74 18.79
N LYS A 119 4.60 -8.14 17.61
CA LYS A 119 5.08 -8.83 16.40
C LYS A 119 6.52 -9.29 16.59
N GLN A 120 6.69 -10.31 17.40
CA GLN A 120 7.94 -11.03 17.54
C GLN A 120 8.00 -12.06 16.42
N LEU A 121 9.04 -11.96 15.61
CA LEU A 121 9.43 -13.00 14.66
C LEU A 121 9.52 -14.35 15.40
N PRO A 122 9.07 -15.47 14.82
CA PRO A 122 9.16 -16.78 15.45
C PRO A 122 10.60 -17.07 15.90
N PRO A 123 10.79 -17.75 17.05
CA PRO A 123 12.13 -18.06 17.52
C PRO A 123 12.89 -18.90 16.47
N GLY A 124 13.99 -18.35 15.94
CA GLY A 124 14.83 -18.99 14.93
C GLY A 124 14.67 -18.47 13.49
N SER A 125 13.76 -17.52 13.22
CA SER A 125 13.64 -16.90 11.89
C SER A 125 14.61 -15.75 11.69
N GLU A 126 15.15 -15.61 10.47
CA GLU A 126 16.01 -14.48 10.11
C GLU A 126 15.17 -13.21 9.88
N LYS A 127 15.79 -12.04 10.04
CA LYS A 127 15.12 -10.73 9.85
C LYS A 127 14.58 -10.54 8.42
N ALA A 128 15.04 -11.37 7.47
CA ALA A 128 14.62 -11.39 6.07
C ALA A 128 13.42 -12.31 5.80
N ASP A 129 13.04 -13.18 6.74
CA ASP A 129 11.90 -14.07 6.56
C ASP A 129 10.58 -13.29 6.69
N GLU A 130 9.77 -13.34 5.64
CA GLU A 130 8.48 -12.67 5.63
C GLU A 130 7.41 -13.60 6.21
N TRP A 131 6.94 -13.31 7.42
CA TRP A 131 5.89 -14.08 8.09
C TRP A 131 4.54 -13.39 7.97
N MET A 132 3.58 -14.03 7.31
CA MET A 132 2.26 -13.44 7.05
C MET A 132 1.12 -14.37 7.45
N GLY A 133 -0.01 -13.77 7.84
CA GLY A 133 -1.28 -14.49 7.89
C GLY A 133 -1.78 -14.79 6.48
N ILE A 134 -2.58 -15.85 6.31
CA ILE A 134 -3.10 -16.23 4.97
C ILE A 134 -3.93 -15.13 4.29
N VAL A 135 -4.64 -14.30 5.08
CA VAL A 135 -5.45 -13.20 4.56
C VAL A 135 -4.55 -12.07 4.07
N GLU A 136 -3.55 -11.69 4.86
CA GLU A 136 -2.55 -10.68 4.47
C GLU A 136 -1.79 -11.14 3.20
N PHE A 137 -1.47 -12.44 3.13
CA PHE A 137 -0.82 -13.02 1.96
C PHE A 137 -1.72 -13.00 0.71
N ALA A 138 -3.02 -13.31 0.86
CA ALA A 138 -3.98 -13.22 -0.24
C ALA A 138 -4.16 -11.77 -0.74
N GLU A 139 -4.19 -10.79 0.17
CA GLU A 139 -4.23 -9.37 -0.17
C GLU A 139 -2.97 -8.93 -0.90
N LYS A 140 -1.79 -9.42 -0.50
CA LYS A 140 -0.52 -9.20 -1.20
C LYS A 140 -0.53 -9.76 -2.63
N LEU A 141 -1.26 -10.85 -2.86
CA LEU A 141 -1.49 -11.43 -4.20
C LEU A 141 -2.57 -10.68 -5.02
N GLY A 142 -3.18 -9.62 -4.49
CA GLY A 142 -4.20 -8.82 -5.16
C GLY A 142 -5.65 -9.30 -4.96
N TYR A 143 -5.89 -10.27 -4.07
CA TYR A 143 -7.24 -10.76 -3.79
C TYR A 143 -7.87 -10.01 -2.62
N LYS A 144 -9.13 -9.57 -2.77
CA LYS A 144 -9.93 -9.10 -1.62
C LYS A 144 -10.63 -10.27 -0.97
N VAL A 145 -10.29 -10.57 0.29
CA VAL A 145 -10.92 -11.67 1.04
C VAL A 145 -12.13 -11.17 1.84
N PRO A 146 -13.36 -11.61 1.51
CA PRO A 146 -14.53 -11.28 2.32
C PRO A 146 -14.41 -11.88 3.73
N GLN A 147 -14.86 -11.15 4.75
CA GLN A 147 -14.83 -11.61 6.15
C GLN A 147 -15.53 -12.97 6.36
N LYS A 148 -16.56 -13.28 5.57
CA LYS A 148 -17.25 -14.58 5.63
C LYS A 148 -16.35 -15.75 5.21
N LEU A 149 -15.41 -15.50 4.28
CA LEU A 149 -14.53 -16.52 3.69
C LEU A 149 -13.19 -16.64 4.42
N SER A 150 -12.77 -15.62 5.17
CA SER A 150 -11.48 -15.59 5.88
C SER A 150 -11.29 -16.77 6.84
N SER A 151 -12.36 -17.16 7.56
CA SER A 151 -12.31 -18.26 8.52
C SER A 151 -12.07 -19.62 7.85
N THR A 152 -12.73 -19.88 6.73
CA THR A 152 -12.61 -21.14 5.96
C THR A 152 -11.26 -21.20 5.24
N LEU A 153 -10.81 -20.09 4.64
CA LEU A 153 -9.48 -19.97 4.05
C LEU A 153 -8.39 -20.28 5.09
N GLY A 154 -8.53 -19.74 6.31
CA GLY A 154 -7.63 -20.04 7.43
C GLY A 154 -7.64 -21.50 7.88
N LYS A 155 -8.76 -22.21 7.77
CA LYS A 155 -8.83 -23.66 8.06
C LYS A 155 -8.13 -24.49 6.99
N ARG A 156 -8.36 -24.18 5.70
CA ARG A 156 -7.73 -24.87 4.57
C ARG A 156 -6.21 -24.69 4.56
N ALA A 157 -5.73 -23.45 4.72
CA ALA A 157 -4.30 -23.17 4.80
C ALA A 157 -3.61 -23.92 5.95
N LYS A 158 -4.25 -24.00 7.13
CA LYS A 158 -3.72 -24.81 8.24
C LYS A 158 -3.66 -26.29 7.86
N ALA A 159 -4.75 -26.85 7.31
CA ALA A 159 -4.82 -28.27 6.98
C ALA A 159 -3.71 -28.67 6.01
N TRP A 160 -3.55 -27.90 4.92
CA TRP A 160 -2.48 -28.10 3.94
C TRP A 160 -1.09 -28.00 4.56
N PHE A 161 -0.84 -26.99 5.41
CA PHE A 161 0.47 -26.80 6.02
C PHE A 161 0.85 -27.96 6.95
N VAL A 162 -0.11 -28.45 7.73
CA VAL A 162 0.09 -29.62 8.60
C VAL A 162 0.36 -30.88 7.77
N GLU A 163 -0.36 -31.07 6.65
CA GLU A 163 -0.15 -32.20 5.75
C GLU A 163 1.23 -32.15 5.07
N THR A 164 1.67 -30.97 4.64
CA THR A 164 2.91 -30.80 3.86
C THR A 164 4.16 -30.85 4.73
N TYR A 165 4.14 -30.20 5.90
CA TYR A 165 5.32 -30.02 6.74
C TYR A 165 5.30 -30.83 8.03
N ASN A 166 4.21 -31.57 8.29
CA ASN A 166 3.99 -32.35 9.52
C ASN A 166 4.23 -31.54 10.82
N LYS A 167 3.97 -30.22 10.77
CA LYS A 167 4.15 -29.28 11.88
C LYS A 167 2.98 -28.31 11.94
N ASN A 168 2.67 -27.82 13.14
CA ASN A 168 1.67 -26.75 13.28
C ASN A 168 2.25 -25.41 12.84
N PRO A 169 1.46 -24.56 12.16
CA PRO A 169 1.89 -23.21 11.83
C PRO A 169 2.06 -22.37 13.10
N TYR A 170 2.96 -21.39 13.05
CA TYR A 170 3.18 -20.47 14.16
C TYR A 170 1.91 -19.67 14.46
N GLU A 171 1.63 -19.40 15.73
CA GLU A 171 0.41 -18.71 16.15
C GLU A 171 0.76 -17.43 16.92
N GLU A 172 0.21 -16.32 16.47
CA GLU A 172 0.39 -15.00 17.09
C GLU A 172 -0.99 -14.42 17.45
N ARG A 173 -1.11 -13.79 18.62
CA ARG A 173 -2.34 -13.07 18.98
C ARG A 173 -2.32 -11.69 18.33
N ARG A 174 -3.21 -11.45 17.37
CA ARG A 174 -3.37 -10.16 16.70
C ARG A 174 -4.74 -9.56 16.98
N LEU A 175 -4.80 -8.23 16.98
CA LEU A 175 -6.07 -7.52 17.01
C LEU A 175 -6.73 -7.63 15.63
N VAL A 176 -7.90 -8.28 15.56
CA VAL A 176 -8.70 -8.43 14.35
C VAL A 176 -10.10 -7.92 14.65
N ASN A 177 -10.51 -6.83 13.98
CA ASN A 177 -11.83 -6.21 14.16
C ASN A 177 -12.20 -5.92 15.63
N GLY A 178 -11.25 -5.33 16.38
CA GLY A 178 -11.46 -4.94 17.79
C GLY A 178 -11.44 -6.09 18.80
N ARG A 179 -11.13 -7.33 18.39
CA ARG A 179 -10.96 -8.49 19.28
C ARG A 179 -9.57 -9.10 19.12
N MET A 180 -8.97 -9.52 20.23
CA MET A 180 -7.72 -10.29 20.21
C MET A 180 -8.03 -11.71 19.71
N CYS A 181 -7.50 -12.06 18.55
CA CYS A 181 -7.71 -13.36 17.90
C CYS A 181 -6.37 -14.04 17.62
N PRO A 182 -6.31 -15.39 17.78
CA PRO A 182 -5.15 -16.15 17.32
C PRO A 182 -5.10 -16.17 15.80
N VAL A 183 -4.01 -15.69 15.22
CA VAL A 183 -3.73 -15.69 13.78
C VAL A 183 -2.55 -16.61 13.52
N LYS A 184 -2.73 -17.52 12.55
CA LYS A 184 -1.67 -18.43 12.13
C LYS A 184 -0.80 -17.76 11.07
N LEU A 185 0.50 -17.83 11.27
CA LEU A 185 1.51 -17.26 10.40
C LEU A 185 2.27 -18.35 9.67
N TYR A 186 2.66 -18.01 8.46
CA TYR A 186 3.42 -18.87 7.56
C TYR A 186 4.63 -18.09 7.06
N ASN A 187 5.77 -18.77 6.94
CA ASN A 187 6.94 -18.22 6.27
C ASN A 187 6.65 -18.18 4.76
N VAL A 188 6.47 -16.98 4.21
CA VAL A 188 6.13 -16.75 2.79
C VAL A 188 7.29 -17.14 1.89
N THR A 189 8.53 -16.97 2.35
CA THR A 189 9.74 -17.35 1.60
C THR A 189 9.78 -18.86 1.38
N GLU A 190 9.39 -19.67 2.37
CA GLU A 190 9.41 -21.13 2.28
C GLU A 190 8.16 -21.73 1.64
N CYS A 191 6.99 -21.18 1.97
CA CYS A 191 5.68 -21.81 1.71
C CYS A 191 4.83 -21.05 0.70
N GLY A 192 5.35 -19.97 0.12
CA GLY A 192 4.59 -19.02 -0.68
C GLY A 192 3.88 -19.63 -1.89
N GLU A 193 4.52 -20.55 -2.61
CA GLU A 193 3.92 -21.20 -3.78
C GLU A 193 2.69 -22.03 -3.41
N GLY A 194 2.79 -22.88 -2.39
CA GLY A 194 1.67 -23.71 -1.94
C GLY A 194 0.53 -22.90 -1.33
N LEU A 195 0.84 -21.85 -0.57
CA LEU A 195 -0.18 -20.91 -0.08
C LEU A 195 -0.87 -20.18 -1.24
N SER A 196 -0.13 -19.82 -2.30
CA SER A 196 -0.71 -19.14 -3.46
C SER A 196 -1.69 -20.04 -4.21
N GLN A 197 -1.41 -21.35 -4.29
CA GLN A 197 -2.30 -22.33 -4.89
C GLN A 197 -3.62 -22.43 -4.12
N ILE A 198 -3.58 -22.48 -2.79
CA ILE A 198 -4.77 -22.53 -1.93
C ILE A 198 -5.62 -21.27 -2.09
N VAL A 199 -4.97 -20.11 -2.11
CA VAL A 199 -5.65 -18.82 -2.29
C VAL A 199 -6.35 -18.77 -3.63
N ARG A 200 -5.67 -19.19 -4.71
CA ARG A 200 -6.23 -19.23 -6.07
C ARG A 200 -7.37 -20.23 -6.20
N GLU A 201 -7.22 -21.44 -5.67
CA GLU A 201 -8.26 -22.47 -5.70
C GLU A 201 -9.51 -21.98 -4.95
N TYR A 202 -9.33 -21.50 -3.72
CA TYR A 202 -10.47 -21.15 -2.88
C TYR A 202 -11.15 -19.83 -3.27
N LEU A 203 -10.39 -18.79 -3.62
CA LEU A 203 -10.96 -17.50 -3.98
C LEU A 203 -11.33 -17.42 -5.47
N GLY A 204 -10.66 -18.18 -6.33
CA GLY A 204 -11.02 -18.32 -7.75
C GLY A 204 -12.34 -19.07 -7.93
N GLU A 205 -12.59 -20.14 -7.17
CA GLU A 205 -13.87 -20.86 -7.19
C GLU A 205 -15.01 -20.06 -6.53
N ALA A 206 -14.71 -19.26 -5.49
CA ALA A 206 -15.71 -18.51 -4.74
C ALA A 206 -16.09 -17.14 -5.34
N GLY A 207 -15.62 -16.82 -6.55
CA GLY A 207 -15.93 -15.56 -7.23
C GLY A 207 -15.25 -14.33 -6.62
N GLY A 208 -14.08 -14.50 -6.00
CA GLY A 208 -13.24 -13.38 -5.58
C GLY A 208 -12.74 -12.63 -6.82
N LEU A 209 -13.22 -11.40 -7.03
CA LEU A 209 -12.66 -10.53 -8.07
C LEU A 209 -11.15 -10.39 -7.83
N ALA A 210 -10.36 -10.93 -8.76
CA ALA A 210 -9.01 -10.47 -8.98
C ALA A 210 -9.11 -8.98 -9.32
N ALA A 211 -8.48 -8.14 -8.50
CA ALA A 211 -8.43 -6.70 -8.73
C ALA A 211 -7.42 -6.37 -9.84
#